data_AF-A0A0U2LPG5-F1
#
_entry.id   AF-A0A0U2LPG5-F1
#
_cell.length_a   1.000
_cell.length_b   1.000
_cell.length_c   1.000
_cell.angle_alpha   90.00
_cell.angle_beta   90.00
_cell.angle_gamma   90.00
#
_symmetry.space_group_name_H-M   'P 1'
#
loop_
_entity.id
_entity.type
_entity.pdbx_description
1 polymer ?
#
loop_
_entity_poly.entity_id
_entity_poly.type
_entity_poly.pdbx_seq_one_letter_code
_entity_poly.pdbx_strand_id
1 'polypeptide(L)'
;MAYGDRVLQQGVRGDDVAELQLRLAGFRGTLLDGDFGPGTALQVKAFQRDVMRLSQPSGVVDRATFQAIDAFADRFPIDFRQLRCPCGVCDGFGQGRFKGLYMPGGKGLEQFHRYEYPGVHRLILWAARALFAYREDVKFLFSSGYRCAVENERKGRTTTNHHGKAVDIDTVLPPGMGKREDMERCNAIRGLLVEKANAQIGWLARNRKSLEPADIAPTWVHYDVREYEPAYLRDEFFCRDLAGLNRRLPIGV
;
A
#
# COMPACT_ATOMS: atom_id res chain seq x y z
N MET A 1 -15.72 20.70 -3.51
CA MET A 1 -14.75 21.13 -4.55
C MET A 1 -14.29 19.89 -5.31
N ALA A 2 -13.98 19.99 -6.60
CA ALA A 2 -13.49 18.85 -7.38
C ALA A 2 -12.02 18.52 -7.02
N TYR A 3 -11.60 17.30 -7.34
CA TYR A 3 -10.21 16.85 -7.17
C TYR A 3 -9.25 17.81 -7.90
N GLY A 4 -8.31 18.40 -7.15
CA GLY A 4 -7.32 19.32 -7.69
C GLY A 4 -7.73 20.81 -7.74
N ASP A 5 -8.92 21.17 -7.24
CA ASP A 5 -9.38 22.56 -7.18
C ASP A 5 -8.76 23.34 -6.01
N ARG A 6 -8.43 22.64 -4.91
CA ARG A 6 -7.85 23.22 -3.70
C ARG A 6 -6.35 22.97 -3.67
N VAL A 7 -5.57 24.03 -3.52
CA VAL A 7 -4.13 23.93 -3.25
C VAL A 7 -3.92 23.38 -1.84
N LEU A 8 -3.13 22.30 -1.71
CA LEU A 8 -2.80 21.70 -0.42
C LEU A 8 -1.38 22.06 -0.01
N GLN A 9 -1.23 22.53 1.22
CA GLN A 9 0.07 22.89 1.79
C GLN A 9 0.01 22.74 3.31
N GLN A 10 1.17 22.84 3.96
CA GLN A 10 1.24 22.67 5.41
C GLN A 10 0.24 23.56 6.16
N GLY A 11 -0.47 22.97 7.13
CA GLY A 11 -1.50 23.62 7.94
C GLY A 11 -2.94 23.38 7.46
N VAL A 12 -3.15 22.91 6.23
CA VAL A 12 -4.50 22.53 5.78
C VAL A 12 -4.89 21.15 6.28
N ARG A 13 -6.19 20.91 6.42
CA ARG A 13 -6.78 19.64 6.84
C ARG A 13 -7.95 19.26 5.94
N GLY A 14 -8.25 17.95 5.90
CA GLY A 14 -9.43 17.40 5.24
C GLY A 14 -9.19 16.02 4.61
N ASP A 15 -10.27 15.45 4.07
CA ASP A 15 -10.22 14.16 3.37
C ASP A 15 -9.34 14.21 2.09
N ASP A 16 -9.12 15.40 1.52
CA ASP A 16 -8.16 15.64 0.44
C ASP A 16 -6.73 15.35 0.84
N VAL A 17 -6.38 15.78 2.04
CA VAL A 17 -5.07 15.52 2.60
C VAL A 17 -4.91 14.03 2.89
N ALA A 18 -5.93 13.35 3.44
CA ALA A 18 -5.89 11.91 3.68
C ALA A 18 -5.71 11.13 2.37
N GLU A 19 -6.44 11.51 1.32
CA GLU A 19 -6.29 10.94 -0.01
C GLU A 19 -4.89 11.23 -0.62
N LEU A 20 -4.35 12.44 -0.45
CA LEU A 20 -2.98 12.77 -0.86
C LEU A 20 -1.94 11.89 -0.14
N GLN A 21 -2.05 11.77 1.18
CA GLN A 21 -1.16 10.95 2.01
C GLN A 21 -1.16 9.48 1.58
N LEU A 22 -2.34 8.98 1.21
CA LEU A 22 -2.53 7.63 0.67
C LEU A 22 -1.87 7.47 -0.69
N ARG A 23 -2.10 8.41 -1.62
CA ARG A 23 -1.53 8.35 -2.98
C ARG A 23 -0.01 8.51 -2.99
N LEU A 24 0.56 9.23 -2.02
CA LEU A 24 2.00 9.45 -1.88
C LEU A 24 2.69 8.46 -0.93
N ALA A 25 2.03 7.36 -0.55
CA ALA A 25 2.52 6.42 0.45
C ALA A 25 3.85 5.71 0.12
N GLY A 26 4.33 5.79 -1.14
CA GLY A 26 5.64 5.30 -1.55
C GLY A 26 6.76 6.34 -1.54
N PHE A 27 6.44 7.60 -1.22
CA PHE A 27 7.35 8.74 -1.15
C PHE A 27 7.41 9.22 0.30
N ARG A 28 8.21 8.53 1.11
CA ARG A 28 8.25 8.54 2.57
C ARG A 28 6.99 7.90 3.18
N GLY A 29 6.69 8.21 4.43
CA GLY A 29 5.55 7.63 5.15
C GLY A 29 4.97 8.62 6.14
N THR A 30 3.64 8.63 6.23
CA THR A 30 2.83 9.41 7.16
C THR A 30 1.51 8.65 7.38
N LEU A 31 0.69 9.16 8.30
CA LEU A 31 -0.59 8.58 8.65
C LEU A 31 -1.67 9.10 7.69
N LEU A 32 -2.80 8.40 7.60
CA LEU A 32 -3.96 8.86 6.83
C LEU A 32 -4.88 9.69 7.75
N ASP A 33 -4.30 10.71 8.38
CA ASP A 33 -4.97 11.52 9.41
C ASP A 33 -5.66 12.76 8.84
N GLY A 34 -5.45 13.07 7.57
CA GLY A 34 -6.02 14.26 6.94
C GLY A 34 -5.35 15.57 7.39
N ASP A 35 -4.23 15.49 8.10
CA ASP A 35 -3.48 16.65 8.58
C ASP A 35 -2.24 16.90 7.70
N PHE A 36 -2.20 18.06 7.05
CA PHE A 36 -1.03 18.42 6.25
C PHE A 36 0.05 18.98 7.17
N GLY A 37 0.71 18.09 7.91
CA GLY A 37 1.85 18.40 8.77
C GLY A 37 3.21 18.30 8.05
N PRO A 38 4.32 18.41 8.80
CA PRO A 38 5.67 18.26 8.26
C PRO A 38 5.90 16.91 7.56
N GLY A 39 5.29 15.82 8.04
CA GLY A 39 5.37 14.50 7.42
C GLY A 39 4.81 14.50 6.00
N THR A 40 3.59 15.03 5.82
CA THR A 40 2.93 15.19 4.52
C THR A 40 3.74 16.12 3.59
N ALA A 41 4.28 17.23 4.11
CA ALA A 41 5.14 18.13 3.33
C ALA A 41 6.39 17.42 2.80
N LEU A 42 7.02 16.56 3.61
CA LEU A 42 8.16 15.74 3.17
C LEU A 42 7.76 14.72 2.11
N GLN A 43 6.55 14.14 2.18
CA GLN A 43 6.07 13.24 1.12
C GLN A 43 5.90 13.96 -0.21
N VAL A 44 5.26 15.13 -0.19
CA VAL A 44 5.04 15.94 -1.39
C VAL A 44 6.36 16.34 -2.02
N LYS A 45 7.32 16.81 -1.21
CA LYS A 45 8.66 17.16 -1.70
C LYS A 45 9.39 15.97 -2.29
N ALA A 46 9.25 14.78 -1.70
CA ALA A 46 9.84 13.56 -2.25
C ALA A 46 9.21 13.21 -3.60
N PHE A 47 7.89 13.22 -3.73
CA PHE A 47 7.20 12.99 -5.00
C PHE A 47 7.61 14.01 -6.08
N GLN A 48 7.60 15.31 -5.75
CA GLN A 48 7.99 16.39 -6.65
C GLN A 48 9.44 16.25 -7.15
N ARG A 49 10.36 15.87 -6.27
CA ARG A 49 11.75 15.60 -6.67
C ARG A 49 11.86 14.35 -7.52
N ASP A 50 11.29 13.24 -7.05
CA ASP A 50 11.61 11.91 -7.55
C ASP A 50 10.80 11.56 -8.80
N VAL A 51 9.58 12.10 -8.94
CA VAL A 51 8.69 11.88 -10.10
C VAL A 51 8.63 13.10 -11.00
N MET A 52 8.39 14.30 -10.46
CA MET A 52 8.29 15.53 -11.27
C MET A 52 9.66 16.11 -11.64
N ARG A 53 10.76 15.54 -11.11
CA ARG A 53 12.15 15.94 -11.40
C ARG A 53 12.45 17.41 -11.06
N LEU A 54 11.77 17.96 -10.05
CA LEU A 54 12.00 19.33 -9.60
C LEU A 54 13.27 19.41 -8.73
N SER A 55 14.19 20.29 -9.11
CA SER A 55 15.41 20.57 -8.34
C SER A 55 15.13 21.31 -7.02
N GLN A 56 14.05 22.08 -6.96
CA GLN A 56 13.57 22.78 -5.77
C GLN A 56 12.09 22.46 -5.49
N PRO A 57 11.80 21.34 -4.79
CA PRO A 57 10.44 20.95 -4.45
C PRO A 57 9.76 21.95 -3.51
N SER A 58 8.63 22.52 -3.92
CA SER A 58 7.87 23.50 -3.13
C SER A 58 7.25 22.90 -1.87
N GLY A 59 6.84 21.62 -1.94
CA GLY A 59 6.00 21.00 -0.90
C GLY A 59 4.54 21.44 -0.94
N VAL A 60 4.15 22.20 -1.97
CA VAL A 60 2.78 22.65 -2.24
C VAL A 60 2.17 21.77 -3.32
N VAL A 61 0.95 21.28 -3.11
CA VAL A 61 0.20 20.48 -4.08
C VAL A 61 -0.79 21.38 -4.80
N ASP A 62 -0.38 21.82 -5.97
CA ASP A 62 -1.20 22.57 -6.92
C ASP A 62 -1.75 21.65 -8.02
N ARG A 63 -2.44 22.25 -9.00
CA ARG A 63 -3.01 21.52 -10.14
C ARG A 63 -1.97 20.68 -10.89
N ALA A 64 -0.76 21.20 -11.07
CA ALA A 64 0.31 20.49 -11.75
C ALA A 64 0.77 19.26 -10.96
N THR A 65 0.86 19.38 -9.63
CA THR A 65 1.18 18.25 -8.75
C THR A 65 0.09 17.16 -8.81
N PHE A 66 -1.20 17.54 -8.79
CA PHE A 66 -2.29 16.58 -8.95
C PHE A 66 -2.28 15.87 -10.31
N GLN A 67 -2.04 16.61 -11.40
CA GLN A 67 -1.89 16.03 -12.73
C GLN A 67 -0.72 15.05 -12.80
N ALA A 68 0.40 15.36 -12.14
CA ALA A 68 1.54 14.45 -12.06
C ALA A 68 1.22 13.18 -11.27
N ILE A 69 0.43 13.26 -10.20
CA ILE A 69 -0.02 12.08 -9.43
C ILE A 69 -0.89 11.16 -10.30
N ASP A 70 -1.81 11.74 -11.06
CA ASP A 70 -2.67 10.97 -11.97
C ASP A 70 -1.86 10.34 -13.12
N ALA A 71 -0.96 11.10 -13.76
CA ALA A 71 -0.08 10.59 -14.79
C ALA A 71 0.86 9.48 -14.28
N PHE A 72 1.31 9.59 -13.03
CA PHE A 72 2.08 8.55 -12.36
C PHE A 72 1.26 7.26 -12.18
N ALA A 73 0.00 7.37 -11.76
CA ALA A 73 -0.90 6.23 -11.64
C ALA A 73 -1.18 5.53 -12.98
N ASP A 74 -1.31 6.31 -14.06
CA ASP A 74 -1.56 5.81 -15.41
C ASP A 74 -0.34 5.09 -15.99
N ARG A 75 0.87 5.57 -15.68
CA ARG A 75 2.13 4.93 -16.10
C ARG A 75 2.41 3.62 -15.36
N PHE A 76 1.97 3.49 -14.12
CA PHE A 76 2.18 2.31 -13.28
C PHE A 76 0.84 1.69 -12.83
N PRO A 77 0.06 1.12 -13.76
CA PRO A 77 -1.21 0.48 -13.41
C PRO A 77 -0.98 -0.80 -12.58
N ILE A 78 -1.95 -1.13 -11.73
CA ILE A 78 -1.94 -2.36 -10.94
C ILE A 78 -2.89 -3.37 -11.60
N ASP A 79 -2.38 -4.56 -11.89
CA ASP A 79 -3.19 -5.66 -12.40
C ASP A 79 -3.95 -6.36 -11.25
N PHE A 80 -5.19 -5.95 -11.02
CA PHE A 80 -6.03 -6.50 -9.97
C PHE A 80 -6.34 -7.99 -10.14
N ARG A 81 -6.14 -8.59 -11.32
CA ARG A 81 -6.33 -10.05 -11.51
C ARG A 81 -5.37 -10.84 -10.62
N GLN A 82 -4.15 -10.32 -10.42
CA GLN A 82 -3.12 -10.93 -9.56
C GLN A 82 -3.44 -10.81 -8.06
N LEU A 83 -4.33 -9.87 -7.70
CA LEU A 83 -4.71 -9.62 -6.32
C LEU A 83 -5.95 -10.40 -5.87
N ARG A 84 -6.66 -11.08 -6.79
CA ARG A 84 -7.91 -11.78 -6.47
C ARG A 84 -7.65 -13.04 -5.66
N CYS A 85 -8.54 -13.29 -4.70
CA CYS A 85 -8.57 -14.49 -3.90
C CYS A 85 -8.84 -15.74 -4.75
N PRO A 86 -7.99 -16.79 -4.66
CA PRO A 86 -8.09 -17.98 -5.50
C PRO A 86 -9.05 -19.06 -4.95
N CYS A 87 -9.95 -18.70 -4.02
CA CYS A 87 -10.82 -19.69 -3.35
C CYS A 87 -11.93 -20.23 -4.25
N GLY A 88 -12.30 -19.52 -5.32
CA GLY A 88 -13.44 -19.87 -6.19
C GLY A 88 -14.82 -19.64 -5.56
N VAL A 89 -14.90 -19.11 -4.33
CA VAL A 89 -16.15 -18.90 -3.59
C VAL A 89 -16.54 -17.42 -3.47
N CYS A 90 -15.57 -16.53 -3.24
CA CYS A 90 -15.82 -15.09 -3.20
C CYS A 90 -15.55 -14.46 -4.58
N ASP A 91 -16.02 -13.22 -4.77
CA ASP A 91 -15.81 -12.44 -6.00
C ASP A 91 -14.38 -11.89 -6.13
N GLY A 92 -13.39 -12.60 -5.60
CA GLY A 92 -11.98 -12.21 -5.55
C GLY A 92 -11.58 -11.40 -4.33
N PHE A 93 -12.51 -10.79 -3.59
CA PHE A 93 -12.18 -9.91 -2.45
C PHE A 93 -13.15 -10.09 -1.27
N GLY A 94 -13.07 -11.25 -0.60
CA GLY A 94 -13.82 -11.53 0.62
C GLY A 94 -15.33 -11.35 0.50
N GLN A 95 -16.04 -11.42 1.63
CA GLN A 95 -17.48 -11.18 1.71
C GLN A 95 -17.83 -10.27 2.90
N GLY A 96 -16.87 -9.49 3.42
CA GLY A 96 -17.10 -8.61 4.57
C GLY A 96 -17.33 -9.34 5.89
N ARG A 97 -16.97 -10.62 5.97
CA ARG A 97 -17.27 -11.49 7.11
C ARG A 97 -16.41 -11.14 8.33
N PHE A 98 -16.92 -11.52 9.50
CA PHE A 98 -16.20 -11.50 10.78
C PHE A 98 -15.75 -10.10 11.25
N LYS A 99 -16.42 -9.04 10.80
CA LYS A 99 -16.19 -7.68 11.31
C LYS A 99 -16.40 -7.65 12.82
N GLY A 100 -15.39 -7.15 13.55
CA GLY A 100 -15.39 -7.08 15.02
C GLY A 100 -15.07 -8.40 15.73
N LEU A 101 -14.79 -9.49 15.00
CA LEU A 101 -14.38 -10.77 15.58
C LEU A 101 -12.85 -10.93 15.48
N TYR A 102 -12.27 -11.59 16.48
CA TYR A 102 -10.83 -11.76 16.61
C TYR A 102 -10.47 -13.23 16.81
N MET A 103 -9.22 -13.58 16.48
CA MET A 103 -8.66 -14.88 16.84
C MET A 103 -8.55 -15.01 18.38
N PRO A 104 -8.62 -16.23 18.94
CA PRO A 104 -8.47 -16.46 20.38
C PRO A 104 -7.21 -15.77 20.95
N GLY A 105 -7.35 -15.09 22.09
CA GLY A 105 -6.25 -14.37 22.74
C GLY A 105 -5.89 -13.01 22.11
N GLY A 106 -6.50 -12.63 21.00
CA GLY A 106 -6.13 -11.45 20.21
C GLY A 106 -7.15 -10.30 20.21
N LYS A 107 -8.09 -10.26 21.15
CA LYS A 107 -9.18 -9.27 21.15
C LYS A 107 -8.63 -7.83 21.17
N GLY A 108 -9.06 -7.02 20.20
CA GLY A 108 -8.67 -5.61 20.09
C GLY A 108 -7.31 -5.37 19.43
N LEU A 109 -6.62 -6.43 19.00
CA LEU A 109 -5.36 -6.34 18.27
C LEU A 109 -5.61 -6.60 16.79
N GLU A 110 -5.24 -5.65 15.94
CA GLU A 110 -5.55 -5.68 14.50
C GLU A 110 -4.97 -6.91 13.80
N GLN A 111 -3.76 -7.34 14.19
CA GLN A 111 -3.14 -8.54 13.65
C GLN A 111 -3.94 -9.83 13.87
N PHE A 112 -4.89 -9.83 14.81
CA PHE A 112 -5.79 -10.95 15.09
C PHE A 112 -7.23 -10.66 14.67
N HIS A 113 -7.51 -9.49 14.09
CA HIS A 113 -8.84 -9.15 13.59
C HIS A 113 -9.16 -10.01 12.38
N ARG A 114 -10.29 -10.72 12.44
CA ARG A 114 -10.72 -11.67 11.41
C ARG A 114 -11.46 -11.02 10.25
N TYR A 115 -11.67 -9.71 10.32
CA TYR A 115 -12.45 -8.99 9.33
C TYR A 115 -11.89 -9.17 7.93
N GLU A 116 -12.76 -9.58 7.01
CA GLU A 116 -12.51 -9.56 5.58
C GLU A 116 -12.74 -8.15 5.05
N TYR A 117 -11.70 -7.31 5.02
CA TYR A 117 -11.81 -5.94 4.53
C TYR A 117 -12.31 -5.89 3.08
N PRO A 118 -12.99 -4.81 2.63
CA PRO A 118 -13.71 -4.79 1.37
C PRO A 118 -12.82 -4.59 0.13
N GLY A 119 -11.62 -5.17 0.10
CA GLY A 119 -10.65 -5.05 -0.98
C GLY A 119 -9.22 -5.16 -0.45
N VAL A 120 -8.25 -4.72 -1.24
CA VAL A 120 -6.86 -4.57 -0.79
C VAL A 120 -6.62 -3.11 -0.40
N HIS A 121 -5.86 -2.89 0.67
CA HIS A 121 -5.59 -1.57 1.21
C HIS A 121 -4.84 -0.71 0.18
N ARG A 122 -5.41 0.43 -0.19
CA ARG A 122 -4.93 1.30 -1.28
C ARG A 122 -3.54 1.84 -1.00
N LEU A 123 -3.22 2.15 0.27
CA LEU A 123 -1.91 2.66 0.70
C LEU A 123 -0.76 1.73 0.29
N ILE A 124 -0.87 0.41 0.48
CA ILE A 124 0.19 -0.54 0.07
C ILE A 124 0.28 -0.69 -1.45
N LEU A 125 -0.83 -0.55 -2.17
CA LEU A 125 -0.84 -0.56 -3.63
C LEU A 125 -0.17 0.69 -4.22
N TRP A 126 -0.40 1.86 -3.64
CA TRP A 126 0.32 3.10 -4.02
C TRP A 126 1.80 3.05 -3.65
N ALA A 127 2.15 2.43 -2.52
CA ALA A 127 3.54 2.18 -2.18
C ALA A 127 4.21 1.19 -3.17
N ALA A 128 3.50 0.16 -3.62
CA ALA A 128 3.98 -0.76 -4.66
C ALA A 128 4.19 -0.05 -6.00
N ARG A 129 3.30 0.88 -6.41
CA ARG A 129 3.51 1.70 -7.61
C ARG A 129 4.82 2.49 -7.56
N ALA A 130 5.12 3.11 -6.40
CA ALA A 130 6.39 3.81 -6.23
C ALA A 130 7.58 2.88 -6.35
N LEU A 131 7.53 1.67 -5.78
CA LEU A 131 8.56 0.66 -5.97
C LEU A 131 8.78 0.35 -7.46
N PHE A 132 7.70 0.13 -8.22
CA PHE A 132 7.78 -0.17 -9.64
C PHE A 132 8.42 0.99 -10.42
N ALA A 133 8.14 2.23 -10.04
CA ALA A 133 8.74 3.41 -10.63
C ALA A 133 10.21 3.63 -10.24
N TYR A 134 10.61 3.27 -9.03
CA TYR A 134 12.02 3.34 -8.62
C TYR A 134 12.88 2.25 -9.26
N ARG A 135 12.26 1.15 -9.71
CA ARG A 135 12.93 -0.02 -10.30
C ARG A 135 12.25 -0.43 -11.61
N GLU A 136 12.17 0.49 -12.57
CA GLU A 136 11.62 0.21 -13.90
C GLU A 136 12.43 -0.87 -14.66
N ASP A 137 13.67 -1.15 -14.22
CA ASP A 137 14.51 -2.25 -14.70
C ASP A 137 14.04 -3.63 -14.21
N VAL A 138 13.13 -3.69 -13.23
CA VAL A 138 12.61 -4.94 -12.65
C VAL A 138 11.16 -5.14 -13.05
N LYS A 139 10.86 -6.32 -13.59
CA LYS A 139 9.48 -6.73 -13.82
C LYS A 139 8.90 -7.33 -12.54
N PHE A 140 7.99 -6.60 -11.91
CA PHE A 140 7.27 -7.04 -10.71
C PHE A 140 5.96 -7.76 -11.05
N LEU A 141 5.54 -8.64 -10.14
CA LEU A 141 4.22 -9.25 -10.10
C LEU A 141 3.76 -9.38 -8.66
N PHE A 142 2.44 -9.42 -8.44
CA PHE A 142 1.89 -9.86 -7.17
C PHE A 142 1.74 -11.38 -7.19
N SER A 143 2.51 -12.09 -6.37
CA SER A 143 2.37 -13.54 -6.19
C SER A 143 1.21 -13.88 -5.26
N SER A 144 0.75 -12.93 -4.46
CA SER A 144 -0.50 -13.01 -3.70
C SER A 144 -1.06 -11.64 -3.32
N GLY A 145 -2.39 -11.52 -3.39
CA GLY A 145 -3.13 -10.39 -2.83
C GLY A 145 -4.09 -10.86 -1.74
N TYR A 146 -5.39 -10.83 -2.05
CA TYR A 146 -6.44 -11.17 -1.10
C TYR A 146 -6.51 -12.68 -0.83
N ARG A 147 -6.71 -13.08 0.42
CA ARG A 147 -7.01 -14.46 0.85
C ARG A 147 -8.16 -14.37 1.85
N CYS A 148 -9.36 -14.75 1.42
CA CYS A 148 -10.54 -14.74 2.30
C CYS A 148 -10.46 -15.87 3.33
N ALA A 149 -11.38 -15.89 4.31
CA ALA A 149 -11.41 -16.90 5.35
C ALA A 149 -11.55 -18.33 4.81
N VAL A 150 -12.29 -18.53 3.71
CA VAL A 150 -12.41 -19.84 3.04
C VAL A 150 -11.06 -20.29 2.48
N GLU A 151 -10.29 -19.37 1.88
CA GLU A 151 -8.96 -19.68 1.37
C GLU A 151 -7.98 -20.00 2.50
N ASN A 152 -8.08 -19.26 3.61
CA ASN A 152 -7.26 -19.49 4.78
C ASN A 152 -7.56 -20.83 5.42
N GLU A 153 -8.84 -21.18 5.60
CA GLU A 153 -9.28 -22.48 6.12
C GLU A 153 -8.77 -23.63 5.23
N ARG A 154 -8.97 -23.53 3.91
CA ARG A 154 -8.49 -24.54 2.94
C ARG A 154 -6.98 -24.77 3.02
N LYS A 155 -6.20 -23.75 3.38
CA LYS A 155 -4.73 -23.80 3.44
C LYS A 155 -4.19 -23.90 4.86
N GLY A 156 -5.04 -24.06 5.87
CA GLY A 156 -4.65 -24.14 7.28
C GLY A 156 -3.95 -22.87 7.79
N ARG A 157 -4.24 -21.70 7.23
CA ARG A 157 -3.61 -20.43 7.63
C ARG A 157 -4.31 -19.81 8.82
N THR A 158 -3.53 -19.30 9.76
CA THR A 158 -4.02 -18.63 10.97
C THR A 158 -3.87 -17.10 10.93
N THR A 159 -3.15 -16.57 9.93
CA THR A 159 -2.93 -15.11 9.79
C THR A 159 -4.04 -14.46 8.99
N THR A 160 -4.39 -13.22 9.33
CA THR A 160 -5.42 -12.45 8.64
C THR A 160 -4.84 -11.27 7.85
N ASN A 161 -3.52 -11.20 7.68
CA ASN A 161 -2.85 -10.13 6.91
C ASN A 161 -3.43 -10.01 5.50
N HIS A 162 -3.64 -11.13 4.83
CA HIS A 162 -4.20 -11.14 3.47
C HIS A 162 -5.73 -11.01 3.41
N HIS A 163 -6.42 -10.74 4.52
CA HIS A 163 -7.82 -10.27 4.49
C HIS A 163 -7.91 -8.80 4.02
N GLY A 164 -7.06 -8.40 3.06
CA GLY A 164 -7.00 -7.06 2.49
C GLY A 164 -5.84 -6.17 2.96
N LYS A 165 -5.09 -6.55 3.99
CA LYS A 165 -4.04 -5.71 4.60
C LYS A 165 -2.62 -5.96 4.08
N ALA A 166 -2.43 -6.95 3.19
CA ALA A 166 -1.12 -7.34 2.71
C ALA A 166 -1.13 -7.75 1.24
N VAL A 167 0.04 -7.63 0.62
CA VAL A 167 0.37 -8.16 -0.71
C VAL A 167 1.74 -8.81 -0.66
N ASP A 168 1.93 -9.87 -1.44
CA ASP A 168 3.24 -10.47 -1.69
C ASP A 168 3.68 -10.05 -3.10
N ILE A 169 4.81 -9.35 -3.17
CA ILE A 169 5.41 -8.84 -4.41
C ILE A 169 6.61 -9.72 -4.76
N ASP A 170 6.62 -10.21 -5.99
CA ASP A 170 7.64 -11.09 -6.54
C ASP A 170 8.26 -10.41 -7.78
N THR A 171 9.44 -10.88 -8.19
CA THR A 171 10.14 -10.36 -9.36
C THR A 171 10.32 -11.45 -10.39
N VAL A 172 10.14 -11.12 -11.67
CA VAL A 172 10.50 -12.05 -12.75
C VAL A 172 12.02 -12.13 -12.79
N LEU A 173 12.55 -13.34 -12.56
CA LEU A 173 13.96 -13.63 -12.71
C LEU A 173 14.33 -13.78 -14.19
N PRO A 174 15.33 -13.03 -14.69
CA PRO A 174 15.92 -13.28 -15.99
C PRO A 174 16.52 -14.70 -16.09
N PRO A 175 16.66 -15.27 -17.30
CA PRO A 175 17.39 -16.51 -17.50
C PRO A 175 18.78 -16.46 -16.86
N GLY A 176 19.15 -17.53 -16.14
CA GLY A 176 20.44 -17.64 -15.47
C GLY A 176 20.49 -17.07 -14.04
N MET A 177 19.46 -16.39 -13.56
CA MET A 177 19.33 -16.05 -12.14
C MET A 177 18.66 -17.18 -11.37
N GLY A 178 19.25 -17.55 -10.23
CA GLY A 178 18.73 -18.55 -9.33
C GLY A 178 18.18 -17.96 -8.03
N LYS A 179 17.91 -18.86 -7.08
CA LYS A 179 17.34 -18.51 -5.78
C LYS A 179 18.17 -17.49 -5.00
N ARG A 180 19.50 -17.57 -5.07
CA ARG A 180 20.38 -16.66 -4.33
C ARG A 180 20.26 -15.23 -4.85
N GLU A 181 20.30 -15.06 -6.16
CA GLU A 181 20.16 -13.75 -6.81
C GLU A 181 18.78 -13.14 -6.53
N ASP A 182 17.75 -13.97 -6.44
CA ASP A 182 16.40 -13.54 -6.04
C ASP A 182 16.33 -13.07 -4.59
N MET A 183 16.98 -13.79 -3.67
CA MET A 183 17.09 -13.39 -2.26
C MET A 183 17.82 -12.06 -2.10
N GLU A 184 18.95 -11.89 -2.79
CA GLU A 184 19.71 -10.64 -2.82
C GLU A 184 18.87 -9.48 -3.37
N ARG A 185 18.12 -9.72 -4.45
CA ARG A 185 17.21 -8.73 -5.03
C ARG A 185 16.08 -8.36 -4.07
N CYS A 186 15.44 -9.34 -3.43
CA CYS A 186 14.39 -9.08 -2.45
C CYS A 186 14.91 -8.28 -1.25
N ASN A 187 16.14 -8.54 -0.79
CA ASN A 187 16.79 -7.73 0.24
C ASN A 187 17.05 -6.29 -0.21
N ALA A 188 17.54 -6.10 -1.44
CA ALA A 188 17.71 -4.77 -2.00
C ALA A 188 16.37 -4.01 -2.13
N ILE A 189 15.30 -4.70 -2.54
CA ILE A 189 13.93 -4.12 -2.59
C ILE A 189 13.44 -3.71 -1.20
N ARG A 190 13.64 -4.56 -0.18
CA ARG A 190 13.30 -4.19 1.21
C ARG A 190 14.04 -2.94 1.65
N GLY A 191 15.35 -2.87 1.40
CA GLY A 191 16.17 -1.70 1.71
C GLY A 191 15.65 -0.43 1.03
N LEU A 192 15.30 -0.54 -0.25
CA LEU A 192 14.72 0.56 -1.02
C LEU A 192 13.35 1.01 -0.44
N LEU A 193 12.49 0.08 -0.04
CA LEU A 193 11.20 0.40 0.58
C LEU A 193 11.36 1.06 1.97
N VAL A 194 12.36 0.64 2.75
CA VAL A 194 12.72 1.31 4.01
C VAL A 194 13.16 2.74 3.72
N GLU A 195 14.08 2.94 2.78
CA GLU A 195 14.64 4.26 2.44
C GLU A 195 13.57 5.19 1.84
N LYS A 196 12.87 4.72 0.80
CA LYS A 196 11.98 5.55 -0.02
C LYS A 196 10.58 5.63 0.54
N ALA A 197 10.02 4.56 1.10
CA ALA A 197 8.64 4.52 1.56
C ALA A 197 8.51 4.60 3.09
N ASN A 198 9.61 4.76 3.82
CA ASN A 198 9.62 4.73 5.29
C ASN A 198 8.94 3.47 5.85
N ALA A 199 9.13 2.34 5.15
CA ALA A 199 8.73 1.03 5.65
C ALA A 199 9.66 0.58 6.79
N GLN A 200 9.26 -0.47 7.50
CA GLN A 200 10.12 -1.17 8.46
C GLN A 200 10.22 -2.65 8.09
N ILE A 201 11.33 -3.28 8.47
CA ILE A 201 11.46 -4.73 8.45
C ILE A 201 10.91 -5.26 9.78
N GLY A 202 10.00 -6.21 9.72
CA GLY A 202 9.22 -6.68 10.87
C GLY A 202 8.14 -5.68 11.30
N TRP A 203 7.69 -5.83 12.54
CA TRP A 203 6.49 -5.15 13.08
C TRP A 203 6.79 -4.46 14.42
N LEU A 204 7.92 -3.74 14.49
CA LEU A 204 8.38 -3.12 15.73
C LEU A 204 7.60 -1.84 16.08
N ALA A 205 7.31 -1.02 15.08
CA ALA A 205 6.56 0.22 15.24
C ALA A 205 5.10 0.04 14.81
N ARG A 206 4.18 0.67 15.54
CA ARG A 206 2.79 0.81 15.11
C ARG A 206 2.67 1.82 13.97
N ASN A 207 1.57 1.71 13.22
CA ASN A 207 1.20 2.64 12.15
C ASN A 207 2.31 2.89 11.12
N ARG A 208 3.11 1.86 10.82
CA ARG A 208 4.17 1.92 9.81
C ARG A 208 4.10 0.68 8.94
N LYS A 209 4.13 0.90 7.62
CA LYS A 209 4.08 -0.18 6.64
C LYS A 209 5.22 -1.16 6.91
N SER A 210 4.92 -2.45 6.90
CA SER A 210 5.83 -3.49 7.37
C SER A 210 6.17 -4.47 6.27
N LEU A 211 7.40 -4.95 6.32
CA LEU A 211 7.95 -5.94 5.43
C LEU A 211 8.32 -7.18 6.22
N GLU A 212 7.90 -8.37 5.80
CA GLU A 212 8.43 -9.60 6.40
C GLU A 212 9.96 -9.64 6.21
N PRO A 213 10.75 -10.01 7.24
CA PRO A 213 12.18 -10.16 7.09
C PRO A 213 12.54 -11.36 6.18
N ALA A 214 13.80 -11.40 5.74
CA ALA A 214 14.27 -12.33 4.71
C ALA A 214 14.26 -13.80 5.14
N ASP A 215 14.30 -14.10 6.44
CA ASP A 215 14.16 -15.44 6.98
C ASP A 215 12.72 -15.98 6.89
N ILE A 216 11.72 -15.09 6.84
CA ILE A 216 10.31 -15.43 6.63
C ILE A 216 9.96 -15.44 5.14
N ALA A 217 10.37 -14.40 4.41
CA ALA A 217 10.06 -14.20 2.99
C ALA A 217 11.34 -14.03 2.15
N PRO A 218 12.11 -15.10 1.90
CA PRO A 218 13.43 -14.98 1.29
C PRO A 218 13.38 -14.52 -0.18
N THR A 219 12.40 -15.00 -0.94
CA THR A 219 12.31 -14.83 -2.41
C THR A 219 11.08 -14.04 -2.85
N TRP A 220 10.45 -13.33 -1.91
CA TRP A 220 9.38 -12.37 -2.22
C TRP A 220 9.40 -11.28 -1.16
N VAL A 221 8.69 -10.20 -1.42
CA VAL A 221 8.52 -9.07 -0.49
C VAL A 221 7.06 -9.04 -0.05
N HIS A 222 6.79 -9.55 1.14
CA HIS A 222 5.52 -9.31 1.83
C HIS A 222 5.47 -7.84 2.27
N TYR A 223 4.38 -7.15 1.96
CA TYR A 223 4.18 -5.76 2.33
C TYR A 223 2.79 -5.56 2.94
N ASP A 224 2.73 -5.10 4.18
CA ASP A 224 1.48 -5.06 4.94
C ASP A 224 1.31 -3.80 5.81
N VAL A 225 0.08 -3.64 6.30
CA VAL A 225 -0.34 -2.61 7.26
C VAL A 225 -0.97 -3.23 8.52
N ARG A 226 -0.56 -4.43 8.93
CA ARG A 226 -1.21 -5.18 10.03
C ARG A 226 -1.12 -4.48 11.39
N GLU A 227 -0.12 -3.62 11.59
CA GLU A 227 0.12 -2.86 12.82
C GLU A 227 -0.50 -1.46 12.78
N TYR A 228 -1.37 -1.18 11.79
CA TYR A 228 -2.10 0.07 11.73
C TYR A 228 -3.31 0.03 12.68
N GLU A 229 -3.57 1.15 13.32
CA GLU A 229 -4.75 1.34 14.14
C GLU A 229 -6.02 1.40 13.28
N PRO A 230 -7.21 1.05 13.82
CA PRO A 230 -8.46 1.00 13.06
C PRO A 230 -8.81 2.28 12.31
N ALA A 231 -8.40 3.45 12.83
CA ALA A 231 -8.61 4.75 12.18
C ALA A 231 -7.96 4.84 10.78
N TYR A 232 -6.88 4.08 10.54
CA TYR A 232 -6.16 4.04 9.27
C TYR A 232 -6.48 2.79 8.44
N LEU A 233 -7.46 1.99 8.88
CA LEU A 233 -7.95 0.79 8.22
C LEU A 233 -9.47 0.89 7.94
N ARG A 234 -9.98 2.10 7.71
CA ARG A 234 -11.39 2.30 7.34
C ARG A 234 -11.67 1.65 5.98
N ASP A 235 -12.90 1.16 5.80
CA ASP A 235 -13.36 0.46 4.60
C ASP A 235 -13.10 1.23 3.29
N GLU A 236 -13.17 2.57 3.34
CA GLU A 236 -12.87 3.48 2.23
C GLU A 236 -11.41 3.48 1.75
N PHE A 237 -10.49 3.00 2.58
CA PHE A 237 -9.08 2.85 2.21
C PHE A 237 -8.80 1.53 1.48
N PHE A 238 -9.82 0.72 1.18
CA PHE A 238 -9.69 -0.52 0.43
C PHE A 238 -10.32 -0.40 -0.96
N CYS A 239 -9.81 -1.18 -1.91
CA CYS A 239 -10.30 -1.18 -3.29
C CYS A 239 -10.23 -2.58 -3.92
N ARG A 240 -11.05 -2.79 -4.96
CA ARG A 240 -11.17 -4.08 -5.67
C ARG A 240 -10.76 -4.01 -7.14
N ASP A 241 -10.52 -2.80 -7.64
CA ASP A 241 -10.18 -2.53 -9.02
C ASP A 241 -9.39 -1.21 -9.17
N LEU A 242 -8.94 -0.96 -10.40
CA LEU A 242 -8.16 0.23 -10.73
C LEU A 242 -8.97 1.52 -10.56
N ALA A 243 -10.27 1.49 -10.82
CA ALA A 243 -11.15 2.65 -10.66
C ALA A 243 -11.27 3.07 -9.19
N GLY A 244 -11.40 2.10 -8.28
CA GLY A 244 -11.39 2.33 -6.83
C GLY A 244 -10.02 2.77 -6.31
N LEU A 245 -8.93 2.20 -6.83
CA LEU A 245 -7.58 2.62 -6.46
C LEU A 245 -7.30 4.08 -6.85
N ASN A 246 -7.68 4.45 -8.08
CA ASN A 246 -7.47 5.77 -8.68
C ASN A 246 -8.62 6.75 -8.41
N ARG A 247 -9.64 6.36 -7.65
CA ARG A 247 -10.86 7.13 -7.44
C ARG A 247 -10.51 8.56 -7.05
N ARG A 248 -10.90 9.51 -7.90
CA ARG A 248 -10.85 10.94 -7.59
C ARG A 248 -11.99 11.23 -6.64
N LEU A 249 -11.72 11.16 -5.33
CA LEU A 249 -12.74 11.49 -4.33
C LEU A 249 -13.10 12.98 -4.49
N PRO A 250 -14.40 13.34 -4.53
CA PRO A 250 -14.79 14.70 -4.24
C PRO A 250 -14.43 14.93 -2.77
N ILE A 251 -13.63 15.96 -2.52
CA ILE A 251 -13.21 16.30 -1.18
C ILE A 251 -14.40 17.05 -0.59
N GLY A 252 -15.19 16.31 0.18
CA GLY A 252 -16.31 16.83 0.93
C GLY A 252 -15.83 17.86 1.95
N VAL A 253 -16.63 18.91 2.09
CA VAL A 253 -16.43 20.04 3.00
C VAL A 253 -16.58 19.59 4.44
#